data_AF-A0A497I4M1-F1
#
_entry.id   AF-A0A497I4M1-F1
#
_cell.length_a   1.000
_cell.length_b   1.000
_cell.length_c   1.000
_cell.angle_alpha   90.00
_cell.angle_beta   90.00
_cell.angle_gamma   90.00
#
_symmetry.space_group_name_H-M   'P 1'
#
loop_
_entity.id
_entity.type
_entity.pdbx_description
1 polymer ?
#
loop_
_entity_poly.entity_id
_entity_poly.type
_entity_poly.pdbx_seq_one_letter_code
_entity_poly.pdbx_strand_id
1 'polypeptide(L)'
;MIRSRVVKIYALIISILLVVVTWQCYMNFTKLENTKEKIRTLKRYRYSLEKTLENLTDEREVMLIGLAYVRSEVNNTEEQLEQLHDKISKLKSRNKYMLHDLSYAEVLNFIRRDKTNRNKYVENEYVCSHFARDVNNNAESQGIRCGFVIINLTGNANHAIIAFNTTDRGLVFFEPQTDERVRYLETGKDYWADCVIPAGNYYYERDPNNIIEGYIIIW
;
A
#
# COMPACT_ATOMS: atom_id res chain seq x y z
N MET A 1 82.73 -74.55 48.54
CA MET A 1 81.74 -73.59 49.11
C MET A 1 81.31 -72.47 48.13
N ILE A 2 82.19 -71.96 47.26
CA ILE A 2 81.91 -70.84 46.33
C ILE A 2 80.86 -71.17 45.26
N ARG A 3 80.94 -72.35 44.63
CA ARG A 3 80.06 -72.78 43.53
C ARG A 3 78.56 -72.83 43.91
N SER A 4 78.24 -73.22 45.15
CA SER A 4 76.86 -73.26 45.67
C SER A 4 76.27 -71.86 45.90
N ARG A 5 77.09 -70.89 46.35
CA ARG A 5 76.66 -69.50 46.53
C ARG A 5 76.36 -68.83 45.19
N VAL A 6 77.20 -69.09 44.18
CA VAL A 6 77.02 -68.55 42.81
C VAL A 6 75.72 -69.06 42.19
N VAL A 7 75.42 -70.36 42.28
CA VAL A 7 74.16 -70.94 41.77
C VAL A 7 72.93 -70.36 42.47
N LYS A 8 72.99 -70.16 43.79
CA LYS A 8 71.90 -69.51 44.55
C LYS A 8 71.68 -68.05 44.15
N ILE A 9 72.74 -67.30 43.85
CA ILE A 9 72.64 -65.91 43.37
C ILE A 9 71.99 -65.86 41.98
N TYR A 10 72.41 -66.71 41.04
CA TYR A 10 71.78 -66.78 39.71
C TYR A 10 70.30 -67.19 39.78
N ALA A 11 69.96 -68.17 40.62
CA ALA A 11 68.56 -68.56 40.82
C ALA A 11 67.70 -67.42 41.38
N LEU A 12 68.25 -66.62 42.31
CA LEU A 12 67.59 -65.44 42.87
C LEU A 12 67.37 -64.36 41.79
N ILE A 13 68.39 -64.07 40.97
CA ILE A 13 68.28 -63.11 39.85
C ILE A 13 67.22 -63.54 38.83
N ILE A 14 67.20 -64.82 38.46
CA ILE A 14 66.19 -65.38 37.54
C ILE A 14 64.79 -65.25 38.14
N SER A 15 64.62 -65.53 39.44
CA SER A 15 63.32 -65.39 40.11
C SER A 15 62.82 -63.93 40.12
N ILE A 16 63.71 -62.96 40.33
CA ILE A 16 63.38 -61.53 40.29
C ILE A 16 63.00 -61.11 38.87
N LEU A 17 63.76 -61.54 37.86
CA LEU A 17 63.45 -61.27 36.46
C LEU A 17 62.10 -61.83 36.05
N LEU A 18 61.76 -63.06 36.48
CA LEU A 18 60.45 -63.66 36.24
C LEU A 18 59.33 -62.81 36.85
N VAL A 19 59.49 -62.32 38.08
CA VAL A 19 58.50 -61.44 38.73
C VAL A 19 58.35 -60.11 37.99
N VAL A 20 59.44 -59.51 37.53
CA VAL A 20 59.38 -58.25 36.77
C VAL A 20 58.68 -58.45 35.42
N VAL A 21 58.98 -59.55 34.72
CA VAL A 21 58.35 -59.88 33.43
C VAL A 21 56.86 -60.18 33.62
N THR A 22 56.48 -60.95 34.63
CA THR A 22 55.06 -61.22 34.90
C THR A 22 54.30 -59.97 35.31
N TRP A 23 54.91 -59.08 36.10
CA TRP A 23 54.36 -57.76 36.44
C TRP A 23 54.18 -56.88 35.21
N GLN A 24 55.20 -56.80 34.33
CA GLN A 24 55.11 -56.02 33.09
C GLN A 24 54.04 -56.57 32.15
N CYS A 25 53.93 -57.89 32.03
CA CYS A 25 52.85 -58.54 31.28
C CYS A 25 51.48 -58.23 31.87
N TYR A 26 51.32 -58.24 33.19
CA TYR A 26 50.08 -57.86 33.87
C TYR A 26 49.71 -56.38 33.60
N MET A 27 50.67 -55.47 33.69
CA MET A 27 50.46 -54.05 33.39
C MET A 27 50.10 -53.80 31.91
N ASN A 28 50.72 -54.53 30.99
CA ASN A 28 50.38 -54.45 29.58
C ASN A 28 48.98 -55.03 29.30
N PHE A 29 48.62 -56.12 29.96
CA PHE A 29 47.29 -56.73 29.85
C PHE A 29 46.19 -55.80 30.34
N THR A 30 46.36 -55.16 31.50
CA THR A 30 45.36 -54.19 32.02
C THR A 30 45.21 -52.95 31.13
N LYS A 31 46.33 -52.43 30.59
CA LYS A 31 46.28 -51.35 29.59
C LYS A 31 45.56 -51.77 28.32
N LEU A 32 45.77 -53.01 27.86
CA LEU A 32 45.10 -53.56 26.68
C LEU A 32 43.58 -53.64 26.90
N GLU A 33 43.13 -54.15 28.04
CA GLU A 33 41.70 -54.25 28.36
C GLU A 33 41.04 -52.86 28.49
N ASN A 34 41.69 -51.90 29.16
CA ASN A 34 41.17 -50.52 29.22
C ASN A 34 41.07 -49.88 27.82
N THR A 35 42.07 -50.12 26.96
CA THR A 35 42.05 -49.62 25.58
C THR A 35 40.93 -50.25 24.76
N LYS A 36 40.68 -51.56 24.94
CA LYS A 36 39.54 -52.25 24.31
C LYS A 36 38.21 -51.66 24.76
N GLU A 37 38.04 -51.39 26.05
CA GLU A 37 36.82 -50.75 26.57
C GLU A 37 36.59 -49.35 25.98
N LYS A 38 37.63 -48.51 25.92
CA LYS A 38 37.56 -47.20 25.27
C LYS A 38 37.18 -47.29 23.79
N ILE A 39 37.72 -48.28 23.07
CA ILE A 39 37.33 -48.53 21.68
C ILE A 39 35.86 -48.95 21.58
N ARG A 40 35.37 -49.79 22.51
CA ARG A 40 33.95 -50.21 22.56
C ARG A 40 33.03 -49.03 22.83
N THR A 41 33.37 -48.14 23.77
CA THR A 41 32.57 -46.94 24.05
C THR A 41 32.59 -45.97 22.87
N LEU A 42 33.76 -45.69 22.28
CA LEU A 42 33.87 -44.82 21.11
C LEU A 42 33.09 -45.36 19.91
N LYS A 43 33.08 -46.67 19.67
CA LYS A 43 32.25 -47.29 18.63
C LYS A 43 30.76 -47.05 18.87
N ARG A 44 30.29 -47.18 20.13
CA ARG A 44 28.90 -46.88 20.48
C ARG A 44 28.55 -45.41 20.26
N TYR A 45 29.43 -44.50 20.67
CA TYR A 45 29.24 -43.07 20.41
C TYR A 45 29.20 -42.75 18.93
N ARG A 46 30.10 -43.31 18.12
CA ARG A 46 30.12 -43.11 16.67
C ARG A 46 28.82 -43.59 16.03
N TYR A 47 28.35 -44.78 16.39
CA TYR A 47 27.08 -45.32 15.90
C TYR A 47 25.87 -44.43 16.29
N SER A 48 25.83 -43.94 17.53
CA SER A 48 24.79 -43.00 17.96
C SER A 48 24.83 -41.69 17.19
N LEU A 49 26.03 -41.18 16.90
CA LEU A 49 26.23 -39.94 16.16
C LEU A 49 25.81 -40.09 14.69
N GLU A 50 26.19 -41.20 14.05
CA GLU A 50 25.79 -41.58 12.69
C GLU A 50 24.26 -41.61 12.57
N LYS A 51 23.58 -42.25 13.53
CA LYS A 51 22.11 -42.31 13.55
C LYS A 51 21.45 -40.94 13.75
N THR A 52 22.06 -40.08 14.56
CA THR A 52 21.54 -38.71 14.77
C THR A 52 21.69 -37.89 13.50
N LEU A 53 22.80 -38.04 12.79
CA LEU A 53 23.06 -37.37 11.52
C LEU A 53 22.06 -37.81 10.44
N GLU A 54 21.76 -39.12 10.38
CA GLU A 54 20.75 -39.68 9.47
C GLU A 54 19.36 -39.06 9.74
N ASN A 55 18.89 -39.11 10.98
CA ASN A 55 17.60 -38.50 11.36
C ASN A 55 17.53 -37.00 11.05
N LEU A 56 18.59 -36.24 11.35
CA LEU A 56 18.63 -34.80 11.06
C LEU A 56 18.64 -34.52 9.56
N THR A 57 19.21 -35.41 8.76
CA THR A 57 19.20 -35.31 7.30
C THR A 57 17.78 -35.52 6.77
N ASP A 58 17.06 -36.52 7.29
CA ASP A 58 15.67 -36.78 6.93
C ASP A 58 14.74 -35.62 7.35
N GLU A 59 14.90 -35.08 8.56
CA GLU A 59 14.14 -33.91 9.02
C GLU A 59 14.37 -32.69 8.14
N ARG A 60 15.62 -32.48 7.70
CA ARG A 60 15.97 -31.39 6.78
C ARG A 60 15.28 -31.56 5.43
N GLU A 61 15.25 -32.76 4.87
CA GLU A 61 14.56 -33.06 3.60
C GLU A 61 13.07 -32.74 3.69
N VAL A 62 12.40 -33.18 4.77
CA VAL A 62 10.98 -32.88 5.02
C VAL A 62 10.74 -31.38 5.14
N MET A 63 11.62 -30.66 5.86
CA MET A 63 11.52 -29.22 6.02
C MET A 63 11.69 -28.46 4.70
N LEU A 64 12.59 -28.92 3.82
CA LEU A 64 12.80 -28.32 2.49
C LEU A 64 11.55 -28.47 1.60
N ILE A 65 10.88 -29.61 1.67
CA ILE A 65 9.60 -29.83 0.95
C ILE A 65 8.53 -28.88 1.48
N GLY A 66 8.42 -28.75 2.82
CA GLY A 66 7.48 -27.81 3.45
C GLY A 66 7.74 -26.35 3.06
N LEU A 67 9.01 -25.94 3.03
CA LEU A 67 9.42 -24.59 2.59
C LEU A 67 9.07 -24.34 1.12
N ALA A 68 9.26 -25.32 0.25
CA ALA A 68 8.89 -25.19 -1.16
C ALA A 68 7.37 -25.03 -1.33
N TYR A 69 6.57 -25.79 -0.57
CA TYR A 69 5.12 -25.67 -0.56
C TYR A 69 4.65 -24.30 -0.09
N VAL A 70 5.12 -23.85 1.08
CA VAL A 70 4.77 -22.52 1.62
C VAL A 70 5.19 -21.40 0.69
N ARG A 71 6.38 -21.50 0.06
CA ARG A 71 6.83 -20.54 -0.95
C ARG A 71 5.87 -20.46 -2.14
N SER A 72 5.34 -21.60 -2.60
CA SER A 72 4.36 -21.62 -3.69
C SER A 72 3.06 -20.90 -3.30
N GLU A 73 2.55 -21.14 -2.08
CA GLU A 73 1.34 -20.48 -1.58
C GLU A 73 1.52 -18.96 -1.42
N VAL A 74 2.68 -18.53 -0.94
CA VAL A 74 3.03 -17.09 -0.85
C VAL A 74 3.01 -16.46 -2.24
N ASN A 75 3.70 -17.05 -3.22
CA ASN A 75 3.74 -16.52 -4.58
C ASN A 75 2.34 -16.40 -5.21
N ASN A 76 1.48 -17.42 -5.03
CA ASN A 76 0.10 -17.39 -5.52
C ASN A 76 -0.73 -16.29 -4.84
N THR A 77 -0.54 -16.10 -3.53
CA THR A 77 -1.23 -15.04 -2.77
C THR A 77 -0.77 -13.65 -3.22
N GLU A 78 0.53 -13.47 -3.47
CA GLU A 78 1.10 -12.23 -4.01
C GLU A 78 0.51 -11.90 -5.38
N GLU A 79 0.39 -12.88 -6.28
CA GLU A 79 -0.23 -12.68 -7.60
C GLU A 79 -1.71 -12.25 -7.47
N GLN A 80 -2.49 -12.92 -6.61
CA GLN A 80 -3.88 -12.54 -6.37
C GLN A 80 -4.01 -11.13 -5.79
N LEU A 81 -3.09 -10.74 -4.91
CA LEU A 81 -3.06 -9.40 -4.32
C LEU A 81 -2.78 -8.34 -5.39
N GLU A 82 -1.86 -8.60 -6.31
CA GLU A 82 -1.56 -7.70 -7.43
C GLU A 82 -2.77 -7.56 -8.36
N GLN A 83 -3.42 -8.66 -8.71
CA GLN A 83 -4.64 -8.65 -9.52
C GLN A 83 -5.79 -7.88 -8.84
N LEU A 84 -5.96 -8.03 -7.53
CA LEU A 84 -6.94 -7.27 -6.76
C LEU A 84 -6.62 -5.78 -6.73
N HIS A 85 -5.35 -5.40 -6.57
CA HIS A 85 -4.93 -4.00 -6.63
C HIS A 85 -5.21 -3.38 -7.99
N ASP A 86 -4.92 -4.07 -9.09
CA ASP A 86 -5.23 -3.62 -10.45
C ASP A 86 -6.75 -3.51 -10.67
N LYS A 87 -7.53 -4.46 -10.16
CA LYS A 87 -9.00 -4.38 -10.24
C LYS A 87 -9.55 -3.20 -9.45
N ILE A 88 -9.04 -2.94 -8.25
CA ILE A 88 -9.45 -1.79 -7.43
C ILE A 88 -9.03 -0.48 -8.11
N SER A 89 -7.84 -0.40 -8.70
CA SER A 89 -7.39 0.80 -9.41
C SER A 89 -8.30 1.11 -10.61
N LYS A 90 -8.67 0.09 -11.39
CA LYS A 90 -9.64 0.18 -12.49
C LYS A 90 -11.05 0.53 -12.02
N LEU A 91 -11.50 0.01 -10.89
CA LEU A 91 -12.80 0.37 -10.32
C LEU A 91 -12.80 1.81 -9.80
N LYS A 92 -11.73 2.24 -9.12
CA LYS A 92 -11.56 3.63 -8.66
C LYS A 92 -11.51 4.61 -9.83
N SER A 93 -10.80 4.27 -10.91
CA SER A 93 -10.78 5.12 -12.11
C SER A 93 -12.15 5.19 -12.77
N ARG A 94 -12.91 4.08 -12.85
CA ARG A 94 -14.31 4.10 -13.28
C ARG A 94 -15.20 4.94 -12.37
N ASN A 95 -15.00 4.86 -11.05
CA ASN A 95 -15.81 5.60 -10.07
C ASN A 95 -15.47 7.09 -10.04
N LYS A 96 -14.24 7.50 -10.40
CA LYS A 96 -13.89 8.91 -10.66
C LYS A 96 -14.82 9.54 -11.70
N TYR A 97 -15.31 8.75 -12.65
CA TYR A 97 -16.27 9.19 -13.66
C TYR A 97 -17.74 8.93 -13.29
N MET A 98 -18.04 8.34 -12.12
CA MET A 98 -19.40 8.25 -11.59
C MET A 98 -19.70 9.47 -10.72
N LEU A 99 -19.61 10.64 -11.33
CA LEU A 99 -20.07 11.88 -10.71
C LEU A 99 -21.57 11.77 -10.42
N HIS A 100 -21.97 12.09 -9.20
CA HIS A 100 -23.36 12.02 -8.78
C HIS A 100 -24.00 13.40 -8.72
N ASP A 101 -25.29 13.42 -8.99
CA ASP A 101 -26.14 14.61 -8.89
C ASP A 101 -26.53 14.80 -7.41
N LEU A 102 -26.41 16.03 -6.91
CA LEU A 102 -26.76 16.40 -5.54
C LEU A 102 -28.23 16.82 -5.43
N SER A 103 -28.82 16.77 -4.24
CA SER A 103 -30.03 17.55 -3.96
C SER A 103 -29.72 19.05 -3.94
N TYR A 104 -30.73 19.90 -4.11
CA TYR A 104 -30.55 21.34 -4.07
C TYR A 104 -29.95 21.83 -2.74
N ALA A 105 -30.34 21.23 -1.61
CA ALA A 105 -29.80 21.57 -0.30
C ALA A 105 -28.30 21.23 -0.18
N GLU A 106 -27.88 20.12 -0.77
CA GLU A 106 -26.47 19.72 -0.81
C GLU A 106 -25.65 20.63 -1.73
N VAL A 107 -26.21 21.07 -2.87
CA VAL A 107 -25.56 22.08 -3.74
C VAL A 107 -25.31 23.37 -2.97
N LEU A 108 -26.29 23.90 -2.24
CA LEU A 108 -26.10 25.10 -1.42
C LEU A 108 -25.01 24.90 -0.35
N ASN A 109 -24.95 23.72 0.27
CA ASN A 109 -23.90 23.39 1.22
C ASN A 109 -22.52 23.23 0.58
N PHE A 110 -22.45 22.75 -0.66
CA PHE A 110 -21.21 22.69 -1.43
C PHE A 110 -20.72 24.10 -1.77
N ILE A 111 -21.56 24.94 -2.39
CA ILE A 111 -21.22 26.32 -2.76
C ILE A 111 -20.74 27.13 -1.55
N ARG A 112 -21.43 27.03 -0.41
CA ARG A 112 -21.05 27.73 0.83
C ARG A 112 -19.68 27.28 1.40
N ARG A 113 -19.25 26.05 1.14
CA ARG A 113 -17.96 25.52 1.62
C ARG A 113 -16.83 25.81 0.64
N ASP A 114 -17.14 25.82 -0.65
CA ASP A 114 -16.23 26.27 -1.68
C ASP A 114 -15.81 27.73 -1.41
N LYS A 115 -14.56 28.05 -1.71
CA LYS A 115 -13.98 29.38 -1.41
C LYS A 115 -13.53 30.11 -2.67
N THR A 116 -13.91 29.62 -3.85
CA THR A 116 -13.46 30.16 -5.14
C THR A 116 -13.90 31.61 -5.31
N ASN A 117 -15.07 31.99 -4.80
CA ASN A 117 -15.56 33.37 -4.73
C ASN A 117 -14.64 34.35 -3.95
N ARG A 118 -13.69 33.85 -3.15
CA ARG A 118 -12.71 34.67 -2.43
C ARG A 118 -11.48 35.01 -3.28
N ASN A 119 -11.33 34.38 -4.44
CA ASN A 119 -10.25 34.70 -5.36
C ASN A 119 -10.48 36.08 -5.98
N LYS A 120 -9.38 36.78 -6.30
CA LYS A 120 -9.46 38.09 -6.94
C LYS A 120 -9.55 37.91 -8.44
N TYR A 121 -10.49 38.62 -9.08
CA TYR A 121 -10.50 38.72 -10.53
C TYR A 121 -9.26 39.49 -11.01
N VAL A 122 -8.50 38.88 -11.92
CA VAL A 122 -7.33 39.49 -12.54
C VAL A 122 -7.51 39.41 -14.04
N GLU A 123 -7.66 40.56 -14.69
CA GLU A 123 -7.82 40.63 -16.14
C GLU A 123 -6.66 39.91 -16.84
N ASN A 124 -6.97 39.12 -17.88
CA ASN A 124 -6.03 38.28 -18.64
C ASN A 124 -5.29 37.16 -17.86
N GLU A 125 -5.49 37.00 -16.55
CA GLU A 125 -4.84 35.94 -15.75
C GLU A 125 -5.84 35.02 -15.04
N TYR A 126 -6.87 35.60 -14.41
CA TYR A 126 -7.86 34.87 -13.61
C TYR A 126 -9.23 35.52 -13.78
N VAL A 127 -9.92 35.08 -14.82
CA VAL A 127 -11.21 35.61 -15.28
C VAL A 127 -12.36 34.63 -15.01
N CYS A 128 -13.60 34.96 -15.38
CA CYS A 128 -14.81 34.17 -15.10
C CYS A 128 -14.66 32.67 -15.40
N SER A 129 -14.02 32.30 -16.51
CA SER A 129 -13.76 30.91 -16.87
C SER A 129 -12.89 30.15 -15.87
N HIS A 130 -11.97 30.84 -15.19
CA HIS A 130 -11.11 30.25 -14.16
C HIS A 130 -11.89 29.98 -12.88
N PHE A 131 -12.78 30.90 -12.47
CA PHE A 131 -13.68 30.68 -11.34
C PHE A 131 -14.61 29.48 -11.59
N ALA A 132 -15.29 29.45 -12.74
CA ALA A 132 -16.17 28.33 -13.11
C ALA A 132 -15.43 26.99 -13.16
N ARG A 133 -14.20 26.99 -13.71
CA ARG A 133 -13.33 25.80 -13.75
C ARG A 133 -12.97 25.33 -12.36
N ASP A 134 -12.56 26.24 -11.48
CA ASP A 134 -12.06 25.87 -10.16
C ASP A 134 -13.19 25.30 -9.28
N VAL A 135 -14.40 25.88 -9.33
CA VAL A 135 -15.57 25.28 -8.65
C VAL A 135 -15.91 23.90 -9.24
N ASN A 136 -15.86 23.75 -10.56
CA ASN A 136 -16.11 22.47 -11.23
C ASN A 136 -15.11 21.39 -10.78
N ASN A 137 -13.82 21.71 -10.75
CA ASN A 137 -12.76 20.81 -10.27
C ASN A 137 -12.95 20.45 -8.78
N ASN A 138 -13.35 21.41 -7.94
CA ASN A 138 -13.60 21.17 -6.52
C ASN A 138 -14.81 20.25 -6.32
N ALA A 139 -15.84 20.36 -7.16
CA ALA A 139 -16.98 19.45 -7.19
C ALA A 139 -16.54 18.03 -7.63
N GLU A 140 -15.78 17.92 -8.72
CA GLU A 140 -15.27 16.65 -9.25
C GLU A 140 -14.41 15.92 -8.20
N SER A 141 -13.56 16.65 -7.46
CA SER A 141 -12.73 16.09 -6.39
C SER A 141 -13.54 15.46 -5.24
N GLN A 142 -14.81 15.88 -5.09
CA GLN A 142 -15.79 15.34 -4.14
C GLN A 142 -16.76 14.35 -4.80
N GLY A 143 -16.53 13.97 -6.06
CA GLY A 143 -17.39 13.07 -6.83
C GLY A 143 -18.72 13.68 -7.25
N ILE A 144 -18.87 15.01 -7.22
CA ILE A 144 -20.11 15.74 -7.53
C ILE A 144 -20.11 16.12 -9.02
N ARG A 145 -21.23 15.92 -9.70
CA ARG A 145 -21.41 16.39 -11.08
C ARG A 145 -21.71 17.89 -11.08
N CYS A 146 -20.82 18.67 -11.69
CA CYS A 146 -20.98 20.10 -11.93
C CYS A 146 -20.86 20.35 -13.43
N GLY A 147 -21.76 21.15 -14.00
CA GLY A 147 -21.68 21.61 -15.38
C GLY A 147 -20.91 22.93 -15.46
N PHE A 148 -20.08 23.09 -16.49
CA PHE A 148 -19.48 24.35 -16.89
C PHE A 148 -20.38 25.00 -17.94
N VAL A 149 -20.82 26.23 -17.71
CA VAL A 149 -21.75 26.93 -18.60
C VAL A 149 -21.04 28.07 -19.29
N ILE A 150 -21.14 28.13 -20.62
CA ILE A 150 -20.68 29.27 -21.41
C ILE A 150 -21.92 30.01 -21.89
N ILE A 151 -22.00 31.30 -21.57
CA ILE A 151 -23.07 32.20 -21.97
C ILE A 151 -22.51 33.14 -23.03
N ASN A 152 -23.15 33.16 -24.20
CA ASN A 152 -22.83 34.11 -25.25
C ASN A 152 -23.63 35.38 -24.99
N LEU A 153 -22.94 36.50 -24.89
CA LEU A 153 -23.52 37.82 -24.66
C LEU A 153 -23.33 38.70 -25.90
N THR A 154 -24.20 39.70 -26.07
CA THR A 154 -24.13 40.65 -27.18
C THR A 154 -22.78 41.39 -27.21
N GLY A 155 -22.28 41.64 -28.43
CA GLY A 155 -21.01 42.35 -28.62
C GLY A 155 -19.76 41.47 -28.58
N ASN A 156 -19.90 40.16 -28.84
CA ASN A 156 -18.83 39.14 -28.76
C ASN A 156 -18.25 38.94 -27.35
N ALA A 157 -18.98 39.32 -26.31
CA ALA A 157 -18.62 39.01 -24.93
C ALA A 157 -19.08 37.58 -24.59
N ASN A 158 -18.31 36.89 -23.75
CA ASN A 158 -18.69 35.57 -23.22
C ASN A 158 -18.56 35.59 -21.70
N HIS A 159 -19.48 34.92 -21.02
CA HIS A 159 -19.44 34.74 -19.57
C HIS A 159 -19.47 33.26 -19.21
N ALA A 160 -18.86 32.91 -18.08
CA ALA A 160 -18.75 31.52 -17.63
C ALA A 160 -19.28 31.35 -16.22
N ILE A 161 -20.20 30.38 -16.06
CA ILE A 161 -20.84 30.09 -14.78
C ILE A 161 -20.89 28.57 -14.55
N ILE A 162 -21.52 28.14 -13.46
CA ILE A 162 -21.68 26.72 -13.14
C ILE A 162 -23.15 26.31 -13.06
N ALA A 163 -23.40 25.03 -13.34
CA ALA A 163 -24.73 24.43 -13.24
C ALA A 163 -24.70 23.11 -12.45
N PHE A 164 -25.79 22.79 -11.78
CA PHE A 164 -26.01 21.49 -11.15
C PHE A 164 -27.36 20.94 -11.58
N ASN A 165 -27.39 19.69 -12.03
CA ASN A 165 -28.65 18.99 -12.25
C ASN A 165 -29.07 18.36 -10.92
N THR A 166 -29.94 19.02 -10.18
CA THR A 166 -30.32 18.53 -8.85
C THR A 166 -31.35 17.42 -8.92
N THR A 167 -31.26 16.48 -7.99
CA THR A 167 -32.16 15.31 -7.93
C THR A 167 -33.60 15.67 -7.59
N ASP A 168 -33.85 16.82 -6.98
CA ASP A 168 -35.14 17.25 -6.44
C ASP A 168 -35.71 18.54 -7.07
N ARG A 169 -34.88 19.38 -7.72
CA ARG A 169 -35.31 20.64 -8.34
C ARG A 169 -34.88 20.83 -9.79
N GLY A 170 -34.27 19.81 -10.39
CA GLY A 170 -33.73 19.86 -11.75
C GLY A 170 -32.55 20.82 -11.85
N LEU A 171 -32.36 21.39 -13.04
CA LEU A 171 -31.20 22.22 -13.37
C LEU A 171 -31.22 23.57 -12.63
N VAL A 172 -30.12 23.89 -11.94
CA VAL A 172 -29.91 25.18 -11.26
C VAL A 172 -28.54 25.76 -11.61
N PHE A 173 -28.42 27.07 -11.52
CA PHE A 173 -27.25 27.83 -11.96
C PHE A 173 -26.73 28.75 -10.85
N PHE A 174 -25.42 28.94 -10.79
CA PHE A 174 -24.76 29.81 -9.81
C PHE A 174 -23.61 30.59 -10.44
N GLU A 175 -23.41 31.82 -9.97
CA GLU A 175 -22.28 32.67 -10.31
C GLU A 175 -21.06 32.30 -9.45
N PRO A 176 -20.00 31.71 -10.01
CA PRO A 176 -18.86 31.24 -9.22
C PRO A 176 -18.02 32.38 -8.61
N GLN A 177 -18.16 33.61 -9.09
CA GLN A 177 -17.46 34.77 -8.52
C GLN A 177 -18.14 35.31 -7.26
N THR A 178 -19.46 35.15 -7.11
CA THR A 178 -20.24 35.77 -6.03
C THR A 178 -21.05 34.77 -5.19
N ASP A 179 -21.08 33.50 -5.57
CA ASP A 179 -21.97 32.44 -5.06
C ASP A 179 -23.48 32.72 -5.27
N GLU A 180 -23.81 33.75 -6.05
CA GLU A 180 -25.20 34.16 -6.25
C GLU A 180 -25.93 33.18 -7.16
N ARG A 181 -27.21 33.00 -6.87
CA ARG A 181 -28.06 32.11 -7.68
C ARG A 181 -28.47 32.82 -8.96
N VAL A 182 -28.39 32.10 -10.08
CA VAL A 182 -28.99 32.54 -11.35
C VAL A 182 -30.37 31.88 -11.48
N ARG A 183 -31.42 32.70 -11.61
CA ARG A 183 -32.82 32.27 -11.59
C ARG A 183 -33.18 31.44 -12.81
N TYR A 184 -32.79 31.91 -13.98
CA TYR A 184 -32.98 31.29 -15.29
C TYR A 184 -31.98 31.89 -16.27
N LEU A 185 -31.72 31.21 -17.39
CA LEU A 185 -31.02 31.76 -18.54
C LEU A 185 -32.02 31.82 -19.70
N GLU A 186 -32.23 33.01 -20.26
CA GLU A 186 -33.20 33.24 -21.33
C GLU A 186 -32.63 34.26 -22.33
N THR A 187 -32.69 33.93 -23.63
CA THR A 187 -32.23 34.82 -24.69
C THR A 187 -33.00 36.15 -24.69
N GLY A 188 -32.30 37.26 -24.88
CA GLY A 188 -32.88 38.62 -24.87
C GLY A 188 -33.02 39.26 -23.49
N LYS A 189 -32.61 38.57 -22.41
CA LYS A 189 -32.55 39.11 -21.04
C LYS A 189 -31.14 39.60 -20.71
N ASP A 190 -31.04 40.60 -19.84
CA ASP A 190 -29.77 41.02 -19.27
C ASP A 190 -29.32 40.01 -18.21
N TYR A 191 -28.15 39.39 -18.39
CA TYR A 191 -27.65 38.37 -17.49
C TYR A 191 -27.58 38.85 -16.03
N TRP A 192 -27.01 40.03 -15.78
CA TRP A 192 -26.80 40.51 -14.41
C TRP A 192 -28.10 41.10 -13.83
N ALA A 193 -28.81 41.91 -14.60
CA ALA A 193 -29.97 42.65 -14.09
C ALA A 193 -31.26 41.81 -14.03
N ASP A 194 -31.45 40.84 -14.93
CA ASP A 194 -32.68 40.03 -15.01
C ASP A 194 -32.51 38.60 -14.49
N CYS A 195 -31.34 37.99 -14.67
CA CYS A 195 -31.14 36.56 -14.42
C CYS A 195 -30.50 36.27 -13.05
N VAL A 196 -29.52 37.06 -12.60
CA VAL A 196 -28.85 36.88 -11.30
C VAL A 196 -29.77 37.34 -10.16
N ILE A 197 -29.80 36.57 -9.07
CA ILE A 197 -30.47 36.94 -7.81
C ILE A 197 -29.39 37.47 -6.86
N PRO A 198 -29.21 38.81 -6.77
CA PRO A 198 -28.17 39.40 -5.95
C PRO A 198 -28.39 39.13 -4.46
N ALA A 199 -27.30 39.09 -3.71
CA ALA A 199 -27.38 39.01 -2.26
C ALA A 199 -27.92 40.33 -1.66
N GLY A 200 -28.97 40.23 -0.84
CA GLY A 200 -29.54 41.37 -0.13
C GLY A 200 -30.41 42.28 -1.02
N ASN A 201 -30.32 43.60 -0.81
CA ASN A 201 -31.11 44.61 -1.53
C ASN A 201 -30.35 45.26 -2.70
N TYR A 202 -29.28 44.62 -3.17
CA TYR A 202 -28.50 45.11 -4.30
C TYR A 202 -29.23 44.85 -5.64
N TYR A 203 -28.93 45.65 -6.65
CA TYR A 203 -29.41 45.47 -8.02
C TYR A 203 -28.28 45.79 -8.99
N TYR A 204 -28.15 44.97 -10.03
CA TYR A 204 -27.20 45.22 -11.11
C TYR A 204 -27.76 46.25 -12.08
N GLU A 205 -26.90 47.17 -12.53
CA GLU A 205 -27.24 48.08 -13.61
C GLU A 205 -27.35 47.31 -14.92
N ARG A 206 -28.31 47.71 -15.76
CA ARG A 206 -28.49 47.11 -17.08
C ARG A 206 -27.40 47.58 -18.03
N ASP A 207 -26.88 46.67 -18.84
CA ASP A 207 -25.91 46.96 -19.89
C ASP A 207 -26.34 46.29 -21.20
N PRO A 208 -26.44 47.03 -22.33
CA PRO A 208 -26.72 46.45 -23.64
C PRO A 208 -25.79 45.31 -24.07
N ASN A 209 -24.58 45.23 -23.50
CA ASN A 209 -23.61 44.15 -23.78
C ASN A 209 -23.83 42.89 -22.92
N ASN A 210 -24.75 42.92 -21.94
CA ASN A 210 -25.06 41.79 -21.08
C ASN A 210 -26.28 40.98 -21.56
N ILE A 211 -26.79 41.26 -22.75
CA ILE A 211 -27.94 40.56 -23.31
C ILE A 211 -27.53 39.15 -23.73
N ILE A 212 -28.21 38.14 -23.20
CA ILE A 212 -27.97 36.73 -23.52
C ILE A 212 -28.40 36.45 -24.96
N GLU A 213 -27.48 35.95 -25.78
CA GLU A 213 -27.77 35.45 -27.13
C GLU A 213 -28.00 33.94 -27.14
N GLY A 214 -27.33 33.23 -26.22
CA GLY A 214 -27.51 31.79 -26.00
C GLY A 214 -26.55 31.27 -24.94
N TYR A 215 -26.63 29.99 -24.62
CA TYR A 215 -25.69 29.34 -23.71
C TYR A 215 -25.53 27.85 -24.03
N ILE A 216 -24.41 27.28 -23.60
CA ILE A 216 -24.14 25.84 -23.65
C ILE A 216 -23.72 25.36 -22.26
N ILE A 217 -24.07 24.12 -21.94
CA ILE A 217 -23.67 23.45 -20.70
C ILE A 217 -22.80 22.26 -21.07
N ILE A 218 -21.61 22.20 -20.47
CA ILE A 218 -20.62 21.14 -20.65
C ILE A 218 -20.58 20.36 -19.33
N TRP A 219 -20.79 19.05 -19.39
CA TRP A 219 -20.80 18.14 -18.25
C TRP A 219 -19.53 17.31 -18.16
#